data_AF-A0A2M7AF46-F1
#
_entry.id   AF-A0A2M7AF46-F1
#
_cell.length_a   1.000
_cell.length_b   1.000
_cell.length_c   1.000
_cell.angle_alpha   90.00
_cell.angle_beta   90.00
_cell.angle_gamma   90.00
#
_symmetry.space_group_name_H-M   'P 1'
#
loop_
_entity.id
_entity.type
_entity.pdbx_description
1 polymer ?
#
loop_
_entity_poly.entity_id
_entity_poly.type
_entity_poly.pdbx_seq_one_letter_code
_entity_poly.pdbx_strand_id
1 'polypeptide(L)'
;MRYTPRWHVVILLAAAILPLWAAQEPSGRTRKSSPGRPGLDPASRMTMRAIDAYWLTLKFELKAPNAKLTELRPKFQQAWTGRKKALDAARASGNFTSLPQSVGKANATLEASLKKSLGETQFNKLKETAERTSMLRHRGPGRGERGKGR
;
A
#
# COMPACT_ATOMS: atom_id res chain seq x y z
N MET A 1 0.51 -3.76 51.88
CA MET A 1 1.25 -5.04 51.81
C MET A 1 1.14 -5.57 50.39
N ARG A 2 2.29 -5.87 49.77
CA ARG A 2 2.45 -6.21 48.35
C ARG A 2 2.64 -7.72 48.23
N TYR A 3 1.93 -8.37 47.32
CA TYR A 3 2.26 -9.72 46.86
C TYR A 3 2.14 -9.80 45.34
N THR A 4 3.28 -9.87 44.67
CA THR A 4 3.44 -10.31 43.29
C THR A 4 4.03 -11.73 43.31
N PRO A 5 3.53 -12.66 42.48
CA PRO A 5 4.30 -13.82 42.09
C PRO A 5 4.81 -13.66 40.65
N ARG A 6 6.12 -13.34 40.57
CA ARG A 6 6.99 -13.63 39.42
C ARG A 6 7.02 -15.14 39.19
N TRP A 7 6.63 -15.61 38.01
CA TRP A 7 7.03 -16.93 37.53
C TRP A 7 7.69 -16.77 36.17
N HIS A 8 9.01 -16.92 36.18
CA HIS A 8 9.82 -17.08 34.99
C HIS A 8 9.72 -18.55 34.56
N VAL A 9 9.10 -18.81 33.42
CA VAL A 9 9.23 -20.09 32.72
C VAL A 9 10.18 -19.84 31.56
N VAL A 10 11.47 -20.04 31.85
CA VAL A 10 12.53 -20.16 30.85
C VAL A 10 12.51 -21.62 30.39
N ILE A 11 11.96 -21.88 29.21
CA ILE A 11 12.17 -23.15 28.50
C ILE A 11 13.16 -22.87 27.38
N LEU A 12 14.41 -23.20 27.67
CA LEU A 12 15.48 -23.42 26.69
C LEU A 12 15.26 -24.79 26.07
N LEU A 13 15.01 -24.84 24.77
CA LEU A 13 15.17 -26.04 23.97
C LEU A 13 15.94 -25.68 22.72
N ALA A 14 17.26 -25.84 22.83
CA ALA A 14 18.18 -25.85 21.72
C ALA A 14 18.19 -27.27 21.13
N ALA A 15 17.79 -27.40 19.88
CA ALA A 15 18.15 -28.53 19.02
C ALA A 15 18.55 -27.95 17.65
N ALA A 16 19.83 -28.09 17.36
CA ALA A 16 20.50 -27.69 16.13
C ALA A 16 20.20 -28.66 14.97
N ILE A 17 20.85 -28.41 13.82
CA ILE A 17 21.05 -29.29 12.62
C ILE A 17 19.99 -29.02 11.51
N LEU A 18 20.24 -28.53 10.29
CA LEU A 18 21.39 -28.18 9.42
C LEU A 18 20.86 -27.27 8.26
N PRO A 19 21.72 -26.54 7.53
CA PRO A 19 21.31 -25.77 6.35
C PRO A 19 21.22 -26.69 5.11
N LEU A 20 20.02 -26.88 4.58
CA LEU A 20 19.79 -27.58 3.31
C LEU A 20 20.01 -26.61 2.14
N TRP A 21 21.25 -26.52 1.69
CA TRP A 21 21.64 -25.83 0.45
C TRP A 21 21.89 -26.90 -0.63
N ALA A 22 20.85 -27.32 -1.34
CA ALA A 22 20.98 -28.06 -2.60
C ALA A 22 19.60 -28.25 -3.25
N ALA A 23 19.23 -27.33 -4.14
CA ALA A 23 18.45 -27.59 -5.37
C ALA A 23 18.12 -26.25 -6.02
N GLN A 24 19.13 -25.62 -6.61
CA GLN A 24 18.90 -24.60 -7.62
C GLN A 24 18.50 -25.32 -8.91
N GLU A 25 17.21 -25.58 -9.08
CA GLU A 25 16.68 -25.88 -10.39
C GLU A 25 16.67 -24.56 -11.19
N PRO A 26 17.35 -24.44 -12.34
CA PRO A 26 17.01 -23.43 -13.32
C PRO A 26 15.68 -23.84 -13.94
N SER A 27 14.58 -23.70 -13.19
CA SER A 27 13.26 -23.76 -13.79
C SER A 27 13.17 -22.54 -14.70
N GLY A 28 13.49 -22.75 -15.97
CA GLY A 28 13.12 -21.88 -17.06
C GLY A 28 11.60 -21.82 -17.10
N ARG A 29 11.01 -21.05 -16.17
CA ARG A 29 9.65 -20.54 -16.31
C ARG A 29 9.72 -19.60 -17.50
N THR A 30 9.53 -20.17 -18.68
CA THR A 30 8.76 -19.54 -19.74
C THR A 30 7.50 -19.03 -19.05
N ARG A 31 7.51 -17.74 -18.67
CA ARG A 31 6.29 -17.01 -18.33
C ARG A 31 5.48 -17.01 -19.61
N LYS A 32 4.72 -18.09 -19.85
CA LYS A 32 3.52 -18.04 -20.67
C LYS A 32 2.72 -16.91 -20.04
N SER A 33 2.70 -15.77 -20.71
CA SER A 33 1.84 -14.65 -20.41
C SER A 33 0.44 -15.21 -20.24
N SER A 34 -0.03 -15.33 -18.98
CA SER A 34 -1.40 -15.75 -18.74
C SER A 34 -2.30 -14.82 -19.55
N PRO A 35 -3.22 -15.35 -20.38
CA PRO A 35 -4.17 -14.54 -21.11
C PRO A 35 -4.94 -13.68 -20.10
N GLY A 36 -5.09 -12.40 -20.43
CA GLY A 36 -5.54 -11.31 -19.58
C GLY A 36 -6.45 -11.70 -18.42
N ARG A 37 -5.89 -11.79 -17.21
CA ARG A 37 -6.67 -11.37 -16.04
C ARG A 37 -7.04 -9.91 -16.30
N PRO A 38 -8.32 -9.52 -16.27
CA PRO A 38 -8.70 -8.12 -16.34
C PRO A 38 -7.90 -7.40 -15.26
N GLY A 39 -6.93 -6.58 -15.68
CA GLY A 39 -6.22 -5.74 -14.74
C GLY A 39 -7.26 -4.87 -14.03
N LEU A 40 -7.01 -4.51 -12.76
CA LEU A 40 -7.80 -3.46 -12.12
C LEU A 40 -7.87 -2.26 -13.07
N ASP A 41 -9.07 -1.75 -13.28
CA ASP A 41 -9.28 -0.57 -14.10
C ASP A 41 -8.41 0.61 -13.55
N PRO A 42 -8.08 1.59 -14.39
CA PRO A 42 -7.24 2.72 -13.99
C PRO A 42 -7.73 3.42 -12.70
N ALA A 43 -9.04 3.57 -12.51
CA ALA A 43 -9.59 4.22 -11.32
C ALA A 43 -9.36 3.36 -10.08
N SER A 44 -9.63 2.06 -10.13
CA SER A 44 -9.34 1.12 -9.04
C SER A 44 -7.86 1.10 -8.67
N ARG A 45 -6.94 1.17 -9.66
CA ARG A 45 -5.49 1.27 -9.39
C ARG A 45 -5.12 2.54 -8.64
N MET A 46 -5.78 3.66 -8.95
CA MET A 46 -5.59 4.93 -8.25
C MET A 46 -6.16 4.87 -6.83
N THR A 47 -7.36 4.31 -6.64
CA THR A 47 -7.96 4.08 -5.32
C THR A 47 -7.04 3.26 -4.42
N MET A 48 -6.39 2.23 -4.96
CA MET A 48 -5.46 1.41 -4.19
C MET A 48 -4.24 2.18 -3.68
N ARG A 49 -3.86 3.30 -4.32
CA ARG A 49 -2.64 4.07 -4.01
C ARG A 49 -2.90 5.39 -3.29
N ALA A 50 -4.16 5.84 -3.23
CA ALA A 50 -4.51 7.17 -2.73
C ALA A 50 -3.94 7.47 -1.33
N ILE A 51 -4.04 6.54 -0.38
CA ILE A 51 -3.50 6.69 0.98
C ILE A 51 -2.00 7.01 0.96
N ASP A 52 -1.23 6.27 0.16
CA ASP A 52 0.22 6.42 0.09
C ASP A 52 0.60 7.69 -0.66
N ALA A 53 -0.11 7.99 -1.74
CA ALA A 53 0.06 9.21 -2.50
C ALA A 53 -0.15 10.44 -1.61
N TYR A 54 -1.26 10.50 -0.87
CA TYR A 54 -1.54 11.61 0.04
C TYR A 54 -0.50 11.75 1.15
N TRP A 55 -0.06 10.64 1.76
CA TRP A 55 0.96 10.69 2.81
C TRP A 55 2.30 11.21 2.28
N LEU A 56 2.75 10.67 1.14
CA LEU A 56 4.01 11.07 0.51
C LEU A 56 3.95 12.53 0.04
N THR A 57 2.86 12.95 -0.58
CA THR A 57 2.67 14.34 -1.02
C THR A 57 2.64 15.30 0.16
N LEU A 58 1.95 14.97 1.26
CA LEU A 58 1.98 15.81 2.47
C LEU A 58 3.40 15.96 3.03
N LYS A 59 4.15 14.86 3.10
CA LYS A 59 5.47 14.86 3.73
C LYS A 59 6.56 15.50 2.86
N PHE A 60 6.59 15.20 1.57
CA PHE A 60 7.72 15.52 0.70
C PHE A 60 7.45 16.68 -0.26
N GLU A 61 6.23 16.80 -0.78
CA GLU A 61 5.89 17.84 -1.77
C GLU A 61 5.37 19.11 -1.08
N LEU A 62 4.38 18.96 -0.20
CA LEU A 62 3.79 20.08 0.53
C LEU A 62 4.54 20.41 1.82
N LYS A 63 5.45 19.53 2.25
CA LYS A 63 6.29 19.70 3.45
C LYS A 63 5.49 20.15 4.68
N ALA A 64 4.38 19.45 4.94
CA ALA A 64 3.51 19.77 6.06
C ALA A 64 4.30 19.75 7.38
N PRO A 65 4.03 20.67 8.34
CA PRO A 65 4.75 20.73 9.61
C PRO A 65 4.69 19.40 10.37
N ASN A 66 5.76 19.06 11.10
CA ASN A 66 5.83 17.81 11.89
C ASN A 66 4.68 17.66 12.89
N ALA A 67 4.22 18.77 13.49
CA ALA A 67 3.05 18.77 14.37
C ALA A 67 1.79 18.28 13.62
N LYS A 68 1.58 18.75 12.39
CA LYS A 68 0.46 18.35 11.55
C LYS A 68 0.58 16.90 11.08
N LEU A 69 1.78 16.47 10.71
CA LEU A 69 2.03 15.07 10.37
C LEU A 69 1.78 14.14 11.56
N THR A 70 2.06 14.59 12.78
CA THR A 70 1.80 13.83 14.01
C THR A 70 0.31 13.72 14.30
N GLU A 71 -0.45 14.81 14.14
CA GLU A 71 -1.92 14.82 14.24
C GLU A 71 -2.59 13.88 13.21
N LEU A 72 -2.11 13.90 11.96
CA LEU A 72 -2.71 13.14 10.87
C LEU A 72 -2.30 11.67 10.84
N ARG A 73 -1.13 11.32 11.38
CA ARG A 73 -0.59 9.95 11.41
C ARG A 73 -1.62 8.88 11.84
N PRO A 74 -2.37 9.02 12.95
CA PRO A 74 -3.37 8.02 13.34
C PRO A 74 -4.47 7.82 12.28
N LYS A 75 -4.87 8.88 11.56
CA LYS A 75 -5.89 8.78 10.49
C LYS A 75 -5.38 7.99 9.30
N PHE A 76 -4.14 8.25 8.89
CA PHE A 76 -3.46 7.46 7.85
C PHE A 76 -3.25 6.00 8.27
N GLN A 77 -2.83 5.77 9.52
CA GLN A 77 -2.65 4.42 10.06
C GLN A 77 -3.96 3.63 10.05
N GLN A 78 -5.08 4.26 10.42
CA GLN A 78 -6.40 3.65 10.39
C GLN A 78 -6.82 3.28 8.96
N ALA A 79 -6.68 4.20 8.01
CA ALA A 79 -7.00 3.95 6.60
C ALA A 79 -6.13 2.84 6.01
N TRP A 80 -4.81 2.87 6.28
CA TRP A 80 -3.87 1.83 5.85
C TRP A 80 -4.24 0.46 6.42
N THR A 81 -4.56 0.40 7.71
CA THR A 81 -5.00 -0.85 8.36
C THR A 81 -6.28 -1.39 7.75
N GLY A 82 -7.24 -0.51 7.43
CA GLY A 82 -8.46 -0.87 6.71
C GLY A 82 -8.17 -1.45 5.33
N ARG A 83 -7.29 -0.81 4.56
CA ARG A 83 -6.84 -1.32 3.26
C ARG A 83 -6.17 -2.69 3.38
N LYS A 84 -5.29 -2.88 4.37
CA LYS A 84 -4.62 -4.17 4.63
C LYS A 84 -5.65 -5.26 4.94
N LYS A 85 -6.62 -4.99 5.82
CA LYS A 85 -7.70 -5.94 6.12
C LYS A 85 -8.52 -6.32 4.89
N ALA A 86 -8.86 -5.35 4.03
CA ALA A 86 -9.58 -5.61 2.79
C ALA A 86 -8.75 -6.48 1.82
N LEU A 87 -7.45 -6.22 1.71
CA LEU A 87 -6.54 -7.04 0.93
C LEU A 87 -6.43 -8.47 1.45
N ASP A 88 -6.29 -8.63 2.77
CA ASP A 88 -6.18 -9.95 3.39
C ASP A 88 -7.50 -10.75 3.24
N ALA A 89 -8.66 -10.10 3.35
CA ALA A 89 -9.96 -10.71 3.08
C ALA A 89 -10.13 -11.11 1.60
N ALA A 90 -9.70 -10.25 0.66
CA ALA A 90 -9.72 -10.57 -0.76
C ALA A 90 -8.79 -11.75 -1.11
N ARG A 91 -7.63 -11.84 -0.45
CA ARG A 91 -6.71 -12.99 -0.59
C ARG A 91 -7.32 -14.29 -0.05
N ALA A 92 -7.92 -14.24 1.13
CA ALA A 92 -8.54 -15.41 1.76
C ALA A 92 -9.74 -15.93 0.95
N SER A 93 -10.53 -15.03 0.36
CA SER A 93 -11.72 -15.39 -0.43
C SER A 93 -11.46 -15.60 -1.92
N GLY A 94 -10.27 -15.22 -2.42
CA GLY A 94 -9.98 -15.17 -3.86
C GLY A 94 -10.75 -14.10 -4.64
N ASN A 95 -11.59 -13.29 -3.98
CA ASN A 95 -12.43 -12.28 -4.61
C ASN A 95 -11.79 -10.89 -4.52
N PHE A 96 -11.21 -10.43 -5.63
CA PHE A 96 -10.61 -9.10 -5.74
C PHE A 96 -11.56 -8.05 -6.34
N THR A 97 -12.74 -8.44 -6.80
CA THR A 97 -13.69 -7.55 -7.47
C THR A 97 -14.30 -6.53 -6.50
N SER A 98 -14.47 -6.91 -5.23
CA SER A 98 -15.00 -6.03 -4.17
C SER A 98 -13.92 -5.19 -3.46
N LEU A 99 -12.64 -5.43 -3.78
CA LEU A 99 -11.51 -4.75 -3.15
C LEU A 99 -11.53 -3.23 -3.39
N PRO A 100 -11.76 -2.72 -4.63
CA PRO A 100 -11.79 -1.28 -4.88
C PRO A 100 -12.84 -0.55 -4.04
N GLN A 101 -14.03 -1.15 -3.86
CA GLN A 101 -15.09 -0.58 -3.04
C GLN A 101 -14.69 -0.55 -1.56
N SER A 102 -14.10 -1.62 -1.04
CA SER A 102 -13.67 -1.71 0.36
C SER A 102 -12.56 -0.70 0.68
N VAL A 103 -11.60 -0.56 -0.23
CA VAL A 103 -10.52 0.44 -0.11
C VAL A 103 -11.04 1.85 -0.32
N GLY A 104 -11.98 2.05 -1.25
CA GLY A 104 -12.65 3.33 -1.50
C GLY A 104 -13.34 3.89 -0.25
N LYS A 105 -13.98 3.04 0.57
CA LYS A 105 -14.57 3.46 1.86
C LYS A 105 -13.53 3.97 2.85
N ALA A 106 -12.38 3.30 2.95
CA ALA A 106 -11.27 3.75 3.80
C ALA A 106 -10.69 5.08 3.30
N ASN A 107 -10.55 5.24 1.98
CA ASN A 107 -10.10 6.49 1.37
C ASN A 107 -11.08 7.64 1.62
N ALA A 108 -12.37 7.43 1.45
CA ALA A 108 -13.39 8.47 1.69
C ALA A 108 -13.36 8.99 3.13
N THR A 109 -13.17 8.07 4.09
CA THR A 109 -13.05 8.43 5.52
C THR A 109 -11.77 9.24 5.79
N LEU A 110 -10.67 8.87 5.13
CA LEU A 110 -9.42 9.62 5.18
C LEU A 110 -9.57 11.00 4.54
N GLU A 111 -10.16 11.10 3.34
CA GLU A 111 -10.40 12.36 2.63
C GLU A 111 -11.27 13.31 3.44
N ALA A 112 -12.35 12.84 4.06
CA ALA A 112 -13.18 13.66 4.96
C ALA A 112 -12.37 14.19 6.16
N SER A 113 -11.52 13.34 6.74
CA SER A 113 -10.64 13.74 7.86
C SER A 113 -9.59 14.76 7.43
N LEU A 114 -9.00 14.58 6.25
CA LEU A 114 -8.02 15.50 5.67
C LEU A 114 -8.66 16.84 5.31
N LYS A 115 -9.83 16.85 4.68
CA LYS A 115 -10.58 18.07 4.36
C LYS A 115 -10.89 18.87 5.62
N LYS A 116 -11.30 18.20 6.70
CA LYS A 116 -11.55 18.86 7.99
C LYS A 116 -10.28 19.43 8.65
N SER A 117 -9.17 18.70 8.58
CA SER A 117 -7.93 19.07 9.29
C SER A 117 -7.07 20.08 8.53
N LEU A 118 -7.06 20.04 7.20
CA LEU A 118 -6.28 20.94 6.33
C LEU A 118 -7.10 22.13 5.79
N GLY A 119 -8.43 22.02 5.79
CA GLY A 119 -9.30 22.93 5.07
C GLY A 119 -9.38 22.61 3.58
N GLU A 120 -10.39 23.15 2.90
CA GLU A 120 -10.73 22.81 1.52
C GLU A 120 -9.63 23.18 0.53
N THR A 121 -9.05 24.38 0.64
CA THR A 121 -8.01 24.87 -0.28
C THR A 121 -6.75 24.01 -0.23
N GLN A 122 -6.24 23.68 0.98
CA GLN A 122 -5.04 22.86 1.12
C GLN A 122 -5.31 21.40 0.72
N PHE A 123 -6.51 20.90 1.00
CA PHE A 123 -6.92 19.57 0.59
C PHE A 123 -7.00 19.43 -0.93
N ASN A 124 -7.54 20.43 -1.64
CA ASN A 124 -7.58 20.42 -3.11
C ASN A 124 -6.16 20.44 -3.70
N LYS A 125 -5.26 21.28 -3.16
CA LYS A 125 -3.85 21.29 -3.55
C LYS A 125 -3.16 19.94 -3.32
N LEU A 126 -3.49 19.27 -2.22
CA LEU A 126 -3.01 17.91 -1.93
C LEU A 126 -3.50 16.91 -2.98
N LYS A 127 -4.79 16.91 -3.33
CA LYS A 127 -5.35 16.00 -4.34
C LYS A 127 -4.68 16.17 -5.70
N GLU A 128 -4.62 17.40 -6.19
CA GLU A 128 -4.01 17.72 -7.48
C GLU A 128 -2.54 17.30 -7.52
N THR A 129 -1.78 17.63 -6.46
CA THR A 129 -0.36 17.27 -6.39
C THR A 129 -0.16 15.76 -6.34
N ALA A 130 -0.98 15.04 -5.57
CA ALA A 130 -0.92 13.59 -5.46
C ALA A 130 -1.26 12.88 -6.78
N GLU A 131 -2.28 13.37 -7.50
CA GLU A 131 -2.65 12.87 -8.82
C GLU A 131 -1.53 13.10 -9.84
N ARG A 132 -0.96 14.31 -9.88
CA ARG A 132 0.17 14.65 -10.75
C ARG A 132 1.37 13.74 -10.50
N THR A 133 1.76 13.54 -9.24
CA THR A 133 2.89 12.67 -8.88
C THR A 133 2.62 11.20 -9.21
N SER A 134 1.37 10.75 -9.09
CA SER A 134 0.97 9.39 -9.49
C SER A 134 1.08 9.19 -11.01
N MET A 135 0.61 10.15 -11.81
CA MET A 135 0.67 10.08 -13.28
C MET A 135 2.10 10.13 -13.82
N LEU A 136 2.97 10.99 -13.25
CA LEU A 136 4.36 11.10 -13.68
C LEU A 136 5.16 9.80 -13.45
N ARG A 137 4.80 9.02 -12.43
CA ARG A 137 5.41 7.69 -12.18
C ARG A 137 4.94 6.60 -13.15
N HIS A 138 3.92 6.87 -13.97
CA HIS A 138 3.40 5.93 -14.96
C HIS A 138 3.90 6.18 -16.40
N ARG A 139 4.58 7.31 -16.65
CA ARG A 139 5.45 7.46 -17.81
C ARG A 139 6.78 6.75 -17.51
N GLY A 140 6.79 5.43 -17.64
CA GLY A 140 8.06 4.71 -17.82
C GLY A 140 8.78 5.27 -19.06
N PRO A 141 10.13 5.18 -19.13
CA PRO A 141 10.85 5.56 -20.34
C PRO A 141 10.22 4.81 -21.50
N GLY A 142 9.83 5.56 -22.54
CA GLY A 142 9.12 5.04 -23.69
C GLY A 142 9.74 3.72 -24.12
N ARG A 143 8.93 2.66 -24.11
CA ARG A 143 9.26 1.43 -24.83
C ARG A 143 9.15 1.82 -26.30
N GLY A 144 10.23 2.43 -26.80
CA GLY A 144 10.35 2.92 -28.15
C GLY A 144 10.03 1.81 -29.13
N GLU A 145 9.44 2.23 -30.24
CA GLU A 145 9.37 1.53 -31.50
C GLU A 145 10.64 0.69 -31.74
N ARG A 146 10.59 -0.59 -31.40
CA ARG A 146 11.47 -1.61 -31.98
C ARG A 146 10.56 -2.55 -32.75
N GLY A 147 10.24 -2.18 -33.98
CA GLY A 147 9.44 -3.04 -34.85
C GLY A 147 8.73 -2.36 -36.01
N LYS A 148 9.37 -1.40 -36.69
CA LYS A 148 8.99 -1.08 -38.08
C LYS A 148 10.27 -0.81 -38.86
N GLY A 149 10.82 -1.90 -39.37
CA GLY A 149 12.09 -1.90 -40.08
C GLY A 149 12.37 -3.29 -40.63
N ARG A 150 11.49 -3.76 -41.52
CA ARG A 150 11.72 -4.62 -42.68
C ARG A 150 10.40 -4.87 -43.37
#